data_AF-A0AAW3GPP1-F1
#
_entry.id   AF-A0AAW3GPP1-F1
#
_cell.length_a   1.000
_cell.length_b   1.000
_cell.length_c   1.000
_cell.angle_alpha   90.00
_cell.angle_beta   90.00
_cell.angle_gamma   90.00
#
_symmetry.space_group_name_H-M   'P 1'
#
loop_
_entity.id
_entity.type
_entity.pdbx_description
1 polymer ?
#
loop_
_entity_poly.entity_id
_entity_poly.type
_entity_poly.pdbx_seq_one_letter_code
_entity_poly.pdbx_strand_id
1 'polypeptide(L)'
;MIDERDLKVQCQEVAMQHFHRLVEKHDQEMIPIMKQKGYTYVHSTERTVAFTFGEVRFRRRRWQKGNHWVVPVDEHLGLEPYTRYSKEFLYQVAELSTMMPYAKVVHTVKMTYNIHITTSTVVKAVKLAHRLLEEREDYHFFEEKKAPQKQQVDMIYIEGDGVMVRARDEASDHKHFDLSHFMVHTGSQHVGGKRFELQKKKEFVSLDNRLTREQVLDYLYNHFEIDHHTLLVTNSDGGHGYTPYIFKEIAKALGIKHHEHFWDEHHYKKELTNFFKLYSTELLEQALQAIQQHDKGQLRLVFDNTASLLVTDEEQEAFEKLKRKFMNNFQYTKPAELRGFTHAGIGVMESQHRKITYRMKKRGMYWTFWGVETMAQLIIRLYEGDLRELFFGNWREQYQAICQMSEKMIRVDNSSKPDYFPEHRRPGTRDYQRGSR
;
A
#
# COMPACT_ATOMS: atom_id res chain seq x y z
N MET A 1 14.27 -45.26 7.88
CA MET A 1 13.42 -44.05 8.00
C MET A 1 13.65 -43.23 6.74
N ILE A 2 12.61 -42.71 6.10
CA ILE A 2 12.76 -41.89 4.89
C ILE A 2 13.33 -40.53 5.30
N ASP A 3 14.37 -40.03 4.63
CA ASP A 3 14.79 -38.63 4.78
C ASP A 3 13.84 -37.76 3.94
N GLU A 4 13.03 -36.94 4.62
CA GLU A 4 12.05 -36.07 3.97
C GLU A 4 12.70 -35.07 3.00
N ARG A 5 13.97 -34.70 3.22
CA ARG A 5 14.70 -33.77 2.34
C ARG A 5 14.99 -34.43 1.00
N ASP A 6 15.40 -35.69 1.01
CA ASP A 6 15.65 -36.46 -0.21
C ASP A 6 14.35 -36.71 -0.97
N LEU A 7 13.26 -37.03 -0.26
CA LEU A 7 11.93 -37.19 -0.86
C LEU A 7 11.46 -35.89 -1.53
N LYS A 8 11.66 -34.74 -0.89
CA LYS A 8 11.31 -33.44 -1.46
C LYS A 8 12.07 -33.16 -2.77
N VAL A 9 13.37 -33.46 -2.82
CA VAL A 9 14.17 -33.31 -4.04
C VAL A 9 13.63 -34.20 -5.16
N GLN A 10 13.30 -35.46 -4.86
CA GLN A 10 12.69 -36.37 -5.84
C GLN A 10 11.33 -35.86 -6.36
N CYS A 11 10.47 -35.31 -5.48
CA CYS A 11 9.21 -34.70 -5.91
C CYS A 11 9.44 -33.51 -6.86
N GLN A 12 10.47 -32.69 -6.62
CA GLN A 12 10.85 -31.60 -7.52
C GLN A 12 11.32 -32.13 -8.87
N GLU A 13 12.14 -33.18 -8.90
CA GLU A 13 12.58 -33.82 -10.16
C GLU A 13 11.40 -34.34 -10.99
N VAL A 14 10.42 -34.98 -10.35
CA VAL A 14 9.19 -35.44 -11.04
C VAL A 14 8.42 -34.26 -11.64
N ALA A 15 8.29 -33.14 -10.90
CA ALA A 15 7.65 -31.93 -11.42
C ALA A 15 8.42 -31.35 -12.62
N MET A 16 9.76 -31.33 -12.57
CA MET A 16 10.60 -30.88 -13.68
C MET A 16 10.47 -31.79 -14.91
N GLN A 17 10.44 -33.11 -14.73
CA GLN A 17 10.22 -34.06 -15.83
C GLN A 17 8.84 -33.90 -16.48
N HIS A 18 7.81 -33.64 -15.68
CA HIS A 18 6.48 -33.30 -16.19
C HIS A 18 6.51 -31.99 -17.00
N PHE A 19 7.17 -30.95 -16.48
CA PHE A 19 7.35 -29.68 -17.18
C PHE A 19 8.07 -29.86 -18.53
N HIS A 20 9.14 -30.66 -18.58
CA HIS A 20 9.83 -30.95 -19.83
C HIS A 20 8.92 -31.56 -20.89
N ARG A 21 8.09 -32.53 -20.51
CA ARG A 21 7.10 -33.15 -21.41
C ARG A 21 6.07 -32.14 -21.91
N LEU A 22 5.60 -31.24 -21.04
CA LEU A 22 4.67 -30.17 -21.44
C LEU A 22 5.30 -29.21 -22.46
N VAL A 23 6.53 -28.75 -22.20
CA VAL A 23 7.26 -27.85 -23.10
C VAL A 23 7.53 -28.52 -24.44
N GLU A 24 8.02 -29.75 -24.44
CA GLU A 24 8.31 -30.48 -25.67
C GLU A 24 7.04 -30.72 -26.50
N LYS A 25 5.95 -31.16 -25.85
CA LYS A 25 4.66 -31.34 -26.51
C LYS A 25 4.20 -30.04 -27.18
N HIS A 26 4.19 -28.92 -26.44
CA HIS A 26 3.77 -27.63 -26.97
C HIS A 26 4.68 -27.15 -28.12
N ASP A 27 6.00 -27.27 -27.97
CA ASP A 27 6.95 -26.85 -29.01
C ASP A 27 6.78 -27.65 -30.32
N GLN A 28 6.41 -28.94 -30.24
CA GLN A 28 6.08 -29.78 -31.41
C GLN A 28 4.74 -29.38 -32.05
N GLU A 29 3.69 -29.16 -31.23
CA GLU A 29 2.37 -28.73 -31.70
C GLU A 29 2.42 -27.38 -32.45
N MET A 30 3.34 -26.49 -32.07
CA MET A 30 3.49 -25.19 -32.72
C MET A 30 4.20 -25.23 -34.08
N ILE A 31 4.88 -26.32 -34.46
CA ILE A 31 5.58 -26.43 -35.76
C ILE A 31 4.64 -26.21 -36.95
N PRO A 32 3.55 -27.00 -37.13
CA PRO A 32 2.65 -26.82 -38.27
C PRO A 32 1.98 -25.45 -38.25
N ILE A 33 1.61 -24.95 -37.07
CA ILE A 33 0.95 -23.65 -36.89
C ILE A 33 1.87 -22.50 -37.35
N MET A 34 3.14 -22.53 -36.95
CA MET A 34 4.12 -21.50 -37.33
C MET A 34 4.39 -21.51 -38.84
N LYS A 35 4.56 -22.70 -39.43
CA LYS A 35 4.70 -22.84 -40.89
C LYS A 35 3.49 -22.30 -41.64
N GLN A 36 2.28 -22.64 -41.20
CA GLN A 36 1.04 -22.14 -41.81
C GLN A 36 0.91 -20.61 -41.70
N LYS A 37 1.37 -20.01 -40.59
CA LYS A 37 1.44 -18.56 -40.40
C LYS A 37 2.54 -17.88 -41.23
N GLY A 38 3.34 -18.64 -41.98
CA GLY A 38 4.42 -18.16 -42.84
C GLY A 38 5.72 -17.84 -42.09
N TYR A 39 5.92 -18.41 -40.91
CA TYR A 39 7.19 -18.31 -40.18
C TYR A 39 8.16 -19.40 -40.63
N THR A 40 9.44 -19.05 -40.68
CA THR A 40 10.53 -19.99 -40.90
C THR A 40 11.21 -20.33 -39.59
N TYR A 41 11.57 -21.61 -39.44
CA TYR A 41 12.40 -22.06 -38.34
C TYR A 41 13.82 -21.51 -38.54
N VAL A 42 14.40 -20.93 -37.48
CA VAL A 42 15.76 -20.39 -37.52
C VAL A 42 16.73 -21.33 -36.81
N HIS A 43 16.57 -21.47 -35.49
CA HIS A 43 17.38 -22.35 -34.66
C HIS A 43 16.65 -22.63 -33.33
N SER A 44 17.17 -23.57 -32.56
CA SER A 44 16.71 -23.81 -31.19
C SER A 44 17.69 -23.21 -30.19
N THR A 45 17.17 -22.67 -29.10
CA THR A 45 17.99 -22.16 -27.98
C THR A 45 17.56 -22.81 -26.69
N GLU A 46 18.48 -22.88 -25.73
CA GLU A 46 18.16 -23.27 -24.36
C GLU A 46 18.05 -22.05 -23.46
N ARG A 47 17.31 -22.19 -22.38
CA ARG A 47 17.19 -21.16 -21.34
C ARG A 47 16.94 -21.84 -20.01
N THR A 48 17.56 -21.28 -18.98
CA THR A 48 17.34 -21.66 -17.60
C THR A 48 16.45 -20.63 -16.93
N VAL A 49 15.35 -21.09 -16.32
CA VAL A 49 14.42 -20.25 -15.57
C VAL A 49 14.11 -20.90 -14.23
N ALA A 50 14.13 -20.09 -13.17
CA ALA A 50 13.64 -20.47 -11.86
C ALA A 50 12.10 -20.33 -11.79
N PHE A 51 11.44 -21.46 -11.58
CA PHE A 51 10.01 -21.60 -11.30
C PHE A 51 9.80 -21.93 -9.81
N THR A 52 8.56 -21.92 -9.35
CA THR A 52 8.23 -22.29 -7.96
C THR A 52 8.48 -23.77 -7.64
N PHE A 53 8.69 -24.60 -8.66
CA PHE A 53 9.03 -26.02 -8.50
C PHE A 53 10.52 -26.32 -8.75
N GLY A 54 11.34 -25.29 -9.00
CA GLY A 54 12.79 -25.42 -9.16
C GLY A 54 13.34 -24.69 -10.38
N GLU A 55 14.66 -24.73 -10.54
CA GLU A 55 15.36 -24.16 -11.69
C GLU A 55 15.41 -25.17 -12.84
N VAL A 56 14.87 -24.80 -14.00
CA VAL A 56 14.73 -25.69 -15.15
C VAL A 56 15.39 -25.12 -16.37
N ARG A 57 16.25 -25.92 -17.01
CA ARG A 57 16.86 -25.63 -18.31
C ARG A 57 16.11 -26.36 -19.41
N PHE A 58 15.45 -25.64 -20.31
CA PHE A 58 14.66 -26.24 -21.39
C PHE A 58 15.03 -25.66 -22.75
N ARG A 59 14.80 -26.46 -23.80
CA ARG A 59 15.01 -26.09 -25.20
C ARG A 59 13.72 -25.54 -25.81
N ARG A 60 13.85 -24.55 -26.69
CA ARG A 60 12.73 -23.92 -27.41
C ARG A 60 13.14 -23.49 -28.81
N ARG A 61 12.22 -23.53 -29.77
CA ARG A 61 12.49 -23.09 -31.16
C ARG A 61 12.23 -21.60 -31.34
N ARG A 62 13.13 -20.93 -32.08
CA ARG A 62 12.96 -19.56 -32.55
C ARG A 62 12.48 -19.55 -33.98
N TRP A 63 11.47 -18.72 -34.23
CA TRP A 63 10.83 -18.57 -35.53
C TRP A 63 10.90 -17.12 -35.98
N GLN A 64 10.99 -16.91 -37.29
CA GLN A 64 11.08 -15.58 -37.88
C GLN A 64 10.14 -15.42 -39.08
N LYS A 65 9.55 -14.23 -39.20
CA LYS A 65 8.79 -13.79 -40.38
C LYS A 65 9.14 -12.33 -40.66
N GLY A 66 9.93 -12.10 -41.71
CA GLY A 66 10.53 -10.79 -41.97
C GLY A 66 11.36 -10.33 -40.76
N ASN A 67 11.02 -9.17 -40.18
CA ASN A 67 11.69 -8.64 -38.98
C ASN A 67 11.06 -9.09 -37.66
N HIS A 68 10.00 -9.90 -37.70
CA HIS A 68 9.30 -10.33 -36.50
C HIS A 68 9.82 -11.69 -36.01
N TRP A 69 10.15 -11.76 -34.72
CA TRP A 69 10.70 -12.94 -34.06
C TRP A 69 9.74 -13.44 -32.98
N VAL A 70 9.47 -14.74 -32.98
CA VAL A 70 8.60 -15.38 -31.98
C VAL A 70 9.24 -16.62 -31.39
N VAL A 71 8.95 -16.87 -30.12
CA VAL A 71 9.37 -18.06 -29.38
C VAL A 71 8.14 -18.62 -28.68
N PRO A 72 7.39 -19.54 -29.33
CA PRO A 72 6.07 -19.93 -28.87
C PRO A 72 6.04 -20.50 -27.45
N VAL A 73 7.09 -21.25 -27.08
CA VAL A 73 7.26 -21.76 -25.71
C VAL A 73 7.39 -20.62 -24.69
N ASP A 74 8.14 -19.55 -24.98
CA ASP A 74 8.27 -18.43 -24.04
C ASP A 74 6.93 -17.70 -23.89
N GLU A 75 6.17 -17.54 -24.99
CA GLU A 75 4.81 -16.95 -24.96
C GLU A 75 3.82 -17.80 -24.16
N HIS A 76 3.81 -19.12 -24.37
CA HIS A 76 2.93 -20.05 -23.65
C HIS A 76 3.23 -20.08 -22.14
N LEU A 77 4.50 -19.92 -21.76
CA LEU A 77 4.94 -19.85 -20.37
C LEU A 77 4.85 -18.43 -19.78
N GLY A 78 4.45 -17.42 -20.56
CA GLY A 78 4.40 -16.02 -20.12
C GLY A 78 5.77 -15.43 -19.72
N LEU A 79 6.85 -15.88 -20.37
CA LEU A 79 8.22 -15.47 -20.05
C LEU A 79 8.67 -14.24 -20.85
N GLU A 80 8.83 -13.11 -20.18
CA GLU A 80 9.41 -11.90 -20.77
C GLU A 80 10.85 -12.14 -21.28
N PRO A 81 11.31 -11.39 -22.30
CA PRO A 81 12.68 -11.51 -22.80
C PRO A 81 13.73 -11.37 -21.69
N TYR A 82 14.75 -12.23 -21.74
CA TYR A 82 15.91 -12.22 -20.82
C TYR A 82 15.61 -12.46 -19.32
N THR A 83 14.35 -12.70 -18.91
CA THR A 83 14.08 -13.07 -17.51
C THR A 83 14.71 -14.41 -17.14
N ARG A 84 15.21 -14.51 -15.91
CA ARG A 84 15.70 -15.76 -15.30
C ARG A 84 14.72 -16.35 -14.29
N TYR A 85 13.62 -15.65 -14.04
CA TYR A 85 12.65 -16.00 -13.03
C TYR A 85 11.26 -15.92 -13.64
N SER A 86 10.43 -16.92 -13.38
CA SER A 86 9.02 -16.87 -13.72
C SER A 86 8.29 -15.77 -12.93
N LYS A 87 7.17 -15.27 -13.47
CA LYS A 87 6.39 -14.22 -12.84
C LYS A 87 5.81 -14.66 -11.48
N GLU A 88 5.32 -15.90 -11.41
CA GLU A 88 4.85 -16.53 -10.15
C GLU A 88 5.95 -16.61 -9.09
N PHE A 89 7.17 -16.98 -9.49
CA PHE A 89 8.30 -16.99 -8.56
C PHE A 89 8.62 -15.57 -8.04
N LEU A 90 8.64 -14.56 -8.92
CA LEU A 90 8.89 -13.17 -8.49
C LEU A 90 7.76 -12.61 -7.61
N TYR A 91 6.51 -12.98 -7.87
CA TYR A 91 5.37 -12.66 -7.01
C TYR A 91 5.59 -13.20 -5.59
N GLN A 92 5.91 -14.49 -5.44
CA GLN A 92 6.15 -15.10 -4.11
C GLN A 92 7.36 -14.48 -3.40
N VAL A 93 8.42 -14.12 -4.14
CA VAL A 93 9.56 -13.38 -3.57
C VAL A 93 9.15 -11.98 -3.10
N ALA A 94 8.32 -11.26 -3.86
CA ALA A 94 7.81 -9.95 -3.48
C ALA A 94 6.89 -10.04 -2.25
N GLU A 95 6.01 -11.03 -2.20
CA GLU A 95 5.14 -11.31 -1.05
C GLU A 95 5.97 -11.60 0.22
N LEU A 96 6.94 -12.52 0.15
CA LEU A 96 7.87 -12.78 1.26
C LEU A 96 8.60 -11.52 1.71
N SER A 97 8.95 -10.64 0.76
CA SER A 97 9.65 -9.38 1.07
C SER A 97 8.81 -8.41 1.90
N THR A 98 7.49 -8.56 1.98
CA THR A 98 6.60 -7.77 2.85
C THR A 98 6.59 -8.27 4.30
N MET A 99 7.00 -9.51 4.55
CA MET A 99 6.93 -10.14 5.87
C MET A 99 8.30 -10.20 6.57
N MET A 100 9.40 -10.18 5.80
CA MET A 100 10.73 -10.38 6.37
C MET A 100 11.85 -9.59 5.65
N PRO A 101 13.01 -9.38 6.31
CA PRO A 101 14.18 -8.77 5.69
C PRO A 101 14.67 -9.58 4.47
N TYR A 102 15.26 -8.91 3.48
CA TYR A 102 15.66 -9.55 2.21
C TYR A 102 16.64 -10.72 2.40
N ALA A 103 17.55 -10.67 3.37
CA ALA A 103 18.42 -11.80 3.69
C ALA A 103 17.64 -13.04 4.17
N LYS A 104 16.54 -12.85 4.91
CA LYS A 104 15.65 -13.94 5.30
C LYS A 104 14.86 -14.48 4.12
N VAL A 105 14.41 -13.61 3.20
CA VAL A 105 13.76 -14.07 1.95
C VAL A 105 14.68 -15.01 1.18
N VAL A 106 15.96 -14.66 1.01
CA VAL A 106 16.95 -15.53 0.36
C VAL A 106 17.05 -16.89 1.04
N HIS A 107 17.13 -16.90 2.38
CA HIS A 107 17.19 -18.14 3.15
C HIS A 107 15.92 -18.98 3.01
N THR A 108 14.74 -18.35 3.11
CA THR A 108 13.44 -19.01 2.93
C THR A 108 13.34 -19.62 1.54
N VAL A 109 13.67 -18.88 0.49
CA VAL A 109 13.61 -19.37 -0.89
C VAL A 109 14.52 -20.58 -1.12
N LYS A 110 15.73 -20.56 -0.54
CA LYS A 110 16.62 -21.72 -0.58
C LYS A 110 16.01 -22.93 0.14
N MET A 111 15.44 -22.73 1.33
CA MET A 111 14.84 -23.79 2.13
C MET A 111 13.58 -24.38 1.47
N THR A 112 12.71 -23.54 0.93
CA THR A 112 11.39 -23.96 0.42
C THR A 112 11.45 -24.44 -1.02
N TYR A 113 12.13 -23.72 -1.91
CA TYR A 113 12.16 -24.03 -3.34
C TYR A 113 13.43 -24.74 -3.79
N ASN A 114 14.46 -24.84 -2.94
CA ASN A 114 15.79 -25.32 -3.33
C ASN A 114 16.44 -24.47 -4.45
N ILE A 115 16.12 -23.17 -4.49
CA ILE A 115 16.63 -22.21 -5.47
C ILE A 115 17.56 -21.22 -4.80
N HIS A 116 18.71 -20.98 -5.40
CA HIS A 116 19.67 -20.01 -4.91
C HIS A 116 19.41 -18.64 -5.53
N ILE A 117 19.06 -17.66 -4.68
CA ILE A 117 18.89 -16.27 -5.09
C ILE A 117 19.77 -15.34 -4.25
N THR A 118 19.89 -14.09 -4.68
CA THR A 118 20.59 -13.04 -3.93
C THR A 118 19.61 -11.97 -3.45
N THR A 119 20.04 -11.11 -2.53
CA THR A 119 19.25 -9.94 -2.13
C THR A 119 18.92 -9.04 -3.32
N SER A 120 19.81 -8.95 -4.31
CA SER A 120 19.54 -8.24 -5.57
C SER A 120 18.37 -8.84 -6.36
N THR A 121 18.12 -10.14 -6.23
CA THR A 121 16.94 -10.80 -6.83
C THR A 121 15.67 -10.39 -6.11
N VAL A 122 15.71 -10.29 -4.77
CA VAL A 122 14.58 -9.76 -3.98
C VAL A 122 14.29 -8.32 -4.38
N VAL A 123 15.32 -7.47 -4.53
CA VAL A 123 15.17 -6.09 -5.01
C VAL A 123 14.57 -6.05 -6.42
N LYS A 124 14.93 -6.98 -7.32
CA LYS A 124 14.31 -7.09 -8.66
C LYS A 124 12.81 -7.40 -8.56
N ALA A 125 12.39 -8.29 -7.65
CA ALA A 125 10.98 -8.58 -7.43
C ALA A 125 10.22 -7.35 -6.91
N VAL A 126 10.79 -6.62 -5.96
CA VAL A 126 10.20 -5.37 -5.44
C VAL A 126 10.14 -4.28 -6.52
N LYS A 127 11.18 -4.15 -7.37
CA LYS A 127 11.16 -3.22 -8.51
C LYS A 127 10.13 -3.59 -9.57
N LEU A 128 9.92 -4.88 -9.82
CA LEU A 128 8.83 -5.34 -10.67
C LEU A 128 7.49 -4.89 -10.08
N ALA A 129 7.29 -5.11 -8.78
CA ALA A 129 6.07 -4.70 -8.08
C ALA A 129 5.87 -3.16 -8.13
N HIS A 130 6.93 -2.38 -7.96
CA HIS A 130 6.90 -0.92 -8.10
C HIS A 130 6.39 -0.49 -9.48
N ARG A 131 6.94 -1.04 -10.56
CA ARG A 131 6.45 -0.75 -11.92
C ARG A 131 5.00 -1.17 -12.12
N LEU A 132 4.57 -2.29 -11.54
CA LEU A 132 3.17 -2.71 -11.61
C LEU A 132 2.25 -1.74 -10.86
N LEU A 133 2.71 -1.16 -9.75
CA LEU A 133 1.96 -0.12 -9.03
C LEU A 133 1.81 1.14 -9.89
N GLU A 134 2.90 1.60 -10.52
CA GLU A 134 2.86 2.74 -11.45
C GLU A 134 1.92 2.47 -12.64
N GLU A 135 2.07 1.30 -13.30
CA GLU A 135 1.18 0.87 -14.39
C GLU A 135 -0.29 0.80 -13.94
N ARG A 136 -0.57 0.36 -12.70
CA ARG A 136 -1.93 0.26 -12.16
C ARG A 136 -2.52 1.64 -11.84
N GLU A 137 -1.71 2.56 -11.32
CA GLU A 137 -2.10 3.94 -11.07
C GLU A 137 -2.40 4.66 -12.40
N ASP A 138 -1.56 4.49 -13.41
CA ASP A 138 -1.81 5.02 -14.76
C ASP A 138 -3.09 4.44 -15.36
N TYR A 139 -3.29 3.12 -15.25
CA TYR A 139 -4.48 2.45 -15.77
C TYR A 139 -5.78 2.96 -15.13
N HIS A 140 -5.75 3.35 -13.85
CA HIS A 140 -6.92 3.89 -13.15
C HIS A 140 -7.49 5.15 -13.82
N PHE A 141 -6.67 5.93 -14.57
CA PHE A 141 -7.16 7.07 -15.36
C PHE A 141 -7.92 6.66 -16.63
N PHE A 142 -7.62 5.48 -17.18
CA PHE A 142 -8.22 4.96 -18.41
C PHE A 142 -9.36 3.98 -18.17
N GLU A 143 -9.46 3.44 -16.96
CA GLU A 143 -10.54 2.53 -16.58
C GLU A 143 -11.86 3.30 -16.71
N GLU A 144 -12.60 3.06 -17.80
CA GLU A 144 -13.98 3.50 -17.95
C GLU A 144 -14.75 2.89 -16.78
N LYS A 145 -14.91 3.66 -15.70
CA LYS A 145 -15.73 3.28 -14.57
C LYS A 145 -17.16 3.17 -15.10
N LYS A 146 -17.58 1.98 -15.57
CA LYS A 146 -18.98 1.60 -15.45
C LYS A 146 -19.31 1.89 -14.00
N ALA A 147 -20.12 2.93 -13.75
CA ALA A 147 -20.36 3.41 -12.41
C ALA A 147 -20.68 2.18 -11.55
N PRO A 148 -19.77 1.77 -10.65
CA PRO A 148 -20.00 0.57 -9.89
C PRO A 148 -21.30 0.79 -9.12
N GLN A 149 -22.07 -0.27 -8.89
CA GLN A 149 -23.26 -0.14 -8.08
C GLN A 149 -22.83 0.37 -6.71
N LYS A 150 -23.11 1.64 -6.45
CA LYS A 150 -22.75 2.29 -5.20
C LYS A 150 -23.54 1.63 -4.08
N GLN A 151 -22.89 1.45 -2.94
CA GLN A 151 -23.51 0.84 -1.79
C GLN A 151 -24.17 1.92 -0.93
N GLN A 152 -25.44 1.71 -0.56
CA GLN A 152 -26.07 2.53 0.49
C GLN A 152 -25.44 2.23 1.85
N VAL A 153 -25.12 3.30 2.58
CA VAL A 153 -24.48 3.23 3.90
C VAL A 153 -25.04 4.31 4.81
N ASP A 154 -25.39 3.90 6.03
CA ASP A 154 -25.83 4.83 7.07
C ASP A 154 -24.64 5.54 7.72
N MET A 155 -23.48 4.87 7.77
CA MET A 155 -22.30 5.37 8.46
C MET A 155 -21.01 5.05 7.70
N ILE A 156 -20.13 6.05 7.65
CA ILE A 156 -18.79 5.94 7.10
C ILE A 156 -17.81 6.40 8.19
N TYR A 157 -16.78 5.59 8.42
CA TYR A 157 -15.68 5.91 9.31
C TYR A 157 -14.43 6.22 8.48
N ILE A 158 -13.74 7.31 8.81
CA ILE A 158 -12.43 7.63 8.24
C ILE A 158 -11.44 7.89 9.37
N GLU A 159 -10.36 7.12 9.41
CA GLU A 159 -9.24 7.41 10.30
C GLU A 159 -8.00 7.75 9.49
N GLY A 160 -7.19 8.69 9.99
CA GLY A 160 -5.95 9.10 9.35
C GLY A 160 -4.85 9.39 10.36
N ASP A 161 -3.67 8.85 10.12
CA ASP A 161 -2.49 9.02 10.97
C ASP A 161 -1.18 8.82 10.15
N GLY A 162 -0.07 9.35 10.66
CA GLY A 162 1.25 9.29 10.03
C GLY A 162 2.14 8.17 10.58
N VAL A 163 2.93 7.53 9.70
CA VAL A 163 3.91 6.50 10.10
C VAL A 163 5.33 6.89 9.72
N MET A 164 6.08 7.37 10.70
CA MET A 164 7.50 7.73 10.53
C MET A 164 8.43 6.53 10.34
N VAL A 165 9.03 6.36 9.16
CA VAL A 165 10.01 5.29 8.84
C VAL A 165 11.39 5.85 8.57
N ARG A 166 12.46 5.10 8.87
CA ARG A 166 13.85 5.58 8.66
C ARG A 166 14.22 5.65 7.18
N ALA A 167 14.70 6.81 6.77
CA ALA A 167 15.08 7.14 5.41
C ALA A 167 16.59 7.02 5.21
N ARG A 168 17.01 6.63 4.00
CA ARG A 168 18.36 6.88 3.47
C ARG A 168 18.22 7.92 2.38
N ASP A 169 18.36 9.18 2.75
CA ASP A 169 18.45 10.30 1.81
C ASP A 169 19.89 10.82 1.80
N GLU A 170 20.45 11.01 0.61
CA GLU A 170 21.79 11.58 0.43
C GLU A 170 21.75 13.13 0.45
N ALA A 171 20.55 13.73 0.34
CA ALA A 171 20.37 15.17 0.14
C ALA A 171 19.74 15.93 1.33
N SER A 172 19.18 15.26 2.35
CA SER A 172 18.56 15.92 3.49
C SER A 172 18.96 15.35 4.85
N ASP A 173 19.00 16.20 5.87
CA ASP A 173 19.19 15.82 7.28
C ASP A 173 17.97 15.08 7.88
N HIS A 174 16.88 14.94 7.11
CA HIS A 174 15.69 14.22 7.53
C HIS A 174 15.93 12.71 7.45
N LYS A 175 16.31 12.14 8.59
CA LYS A 175 16.53 10.69 8.78
C LYS A 175 15.26 9.85 8.65
N HIS A 176 14.10 10.44 8.36
CA HIS A 176 12.82 9.75 8.34
C HIS A 176 11.89 10.29 7.24
N PHE A 177 11.10 9.38 6.66
CA PHE A 177 9.95 9.69 5.81
C PHE A 177 8.66 9.51 6.62
N ASP A 178 7.67 10.37 6.40
CA ASP A 178 6.33 10.24 6.96
C ASP A 178 5.39 9.59 5.95
N LEU A 179 4.95 8.37 6.24
CA LEU A 179 3.95 7.69 5.42
C LEU A 179 2.56 8.15 5.86
N SER A 180 1.79 8.71 4.92
CA SER A 180 0.41 9.04 5.16
C SER A 180 -0.48 7.83 5.04
N HIS A 181 -1.19 7.45 6.11
CA HIS A 181 -2.05 6.28 6.15
C HIS A 181 -3.47 6.69 6.52
N PHE A 182 -4.42 6.44 5.60
CA PHE A 182 -5.85 6.58 5.85
C PHE A 182 -6.56 5.23 5.76
N MET A 183 -7.64 5.08 6.51
CA MET A 183 -8.52 3.92 6.47
C MET A 183 -9.97 4.36 6.39
N VAL A 184 -10.75 3.68 5.58
CA VAL A 184 -12.20 3.81 5.47
C VAL A 184 -12.85 2.49 5.86
N HIS A 185 -13.95 2.52 6.62
CA HIS A 185 -14.81 1.36 6.86
C HIS A 185 -16.26 1.80 7.15
N THR A 186 -17.22 0.88 7.11
CA THR A 186 -18.67 1.17 7.29
C THR A 186 -19.22 0.72 8.63
N GLY A 187 -18.34 0.31 9.55
CA GLY A 187 -18.71 -0.18 10.88
C GLY A 187 -17.82 -1.31 11.37
N SER A 188 -18.20 -1.91 12.49
CA SER A 188 -17.53 -3.09 13.03
C SER A 188 -18.55 -4.16 13.42
N GLN A 189 -18.16 -5.42 13.29
CA GLN A 189 -18.97 -6.59 13.63
C GLN A 189 -18.25 -7.45 14.66
N HIS A 190 -19.00 -7.95 15.64
CA HIS A 190 -18.49 -8.94 16.58
C HIS A 190 -18.31 -10.29 15.89
N VAL A 191 -17.11 -10.86 16.00
CA VAL A 191 -16.74 -12.13 15.35
C VAL A 191 -16.32 -13.20 16.38
N GLY A 192 -16.59 -12.96 17.66
CA GLY A 192 -16.36 -13.92 18.74
C GLY A 192 -15.47 -13.39 19.88
N GLY A 193 -15.80 -13.77 21.11
CA GLY A 193 -15.06 -13.35 22.31
C GLY A 193 -15.00 -11.83 22.48
N LYS A 194 -13.80 -11.24 22.45
CA LYS A 194 -13.58 -9.78 22.48
C LYS A 194 -13.10 -9.24 21.11
N ARG A 195 -13.28 -10.00 20.02
CA ARG A 195 -12.78 -9.64 18.69
C ARG A 195 -13.87 -8.99 17.84
N PHE A 196 -13.47 -7.93 17.15
CA PHE A 196 -14.29 -7.21 16.19
C PHE A 196 -13.57 -7.17 14.84
N GLU A 197 -14.34 -7.19 13.78
CA GLU A 197 -13.86 -7.05 12.41
C GLU A 197 -14.49 -5.81 11.76
N LEU A 198 -13.69 -5.05 11.02
CA LEU A 198 -14.15 -3.83 10.35
C LEU A 198 -14.82 -4.20 9.03
N GLN A 199 -16.04 -3.69 8.81
CA GLN A 199 -16.81 -3.96 7.61
C GLN A 199 -16.36 -3.07 6.46
N LYS A 200 -16.20 -3.65 5.27
CA LYS A 200 -15.84 -2.93 4.02
C LYS A 200 -14.59 -2.04 4.19
N LYS A 201 -13.62 -2.54 4.97
CA LYS A 201 -12.39 -1.82 5.25
C LYS A 201 -11.56 -1.63 3.98
N LYS A 202 -11.11 -0.40 3.73
CA LYS A 202 -10.16 -0.03 2.69
C LYS A 202 -9.06 0.85 3.26
N GLU A 203 -7.83 0.62 2.87
CA GLU A 203 -6.67 1.39 3.34
C GLU A 203 -5.93 2.07 2.20
N PHE A 204 -5.41 3.26 2.49
CA PHE A 204 -4.67 4.11 1.54
C PHE A 204 -3.36 4.51 2.18
N VAL A 205 -2.26 4.29 1.49
CA VAL A 205 -0.93 4.63 1.99
C VAL A 205 -0.05 5.19 0.88
N SER A 206 0.55 6.35 1.12
CA SER A 206 1.55 6.96 0.24
C SER A 206 2.44 7.93 1.01
N LEU A 207 3.49 8.45 0.36
CA LEU A 207 4.33 9.51 0.92
C LEU A 207 3.72 10.93 0.74
N ASP A 208 2.71 11.08 -0.12
CA ASP A 208 2.03 12.35 -0.35
C ASP A 208 0.65 12.37 0.33
N ASN A 209 0.56 13.11 1.44
CA ASN A 209 -0.68 13.25 2.20
C ASN A 209 -1.84 13.81 1.36
N ARG A 210 -1.59 14.73 0.42
CA ARG A 210 -2.63 15.27 -0.45
C ARG A 210 -3.13 14.20 -1.43
N LEU A 211 -2.21 13.49 -2.08
CA LEU A 211 -2.57 12.39 -2.97
C LEU A 211 -3.38 11.31 -2.26
N THR A 212 -2.96 10.89 -1.05
CA THR A 212 -3.71 9.88 -0.29
C THR A 212 -5.13 10.34 0.04
N ARG A 213 -5.32 11.64 0.35
CA ARG A 213 -6.66 12.21 0.59
C ARG A 213 -7.52 12.26 -0.67
N GLU A 214 -6.93 12.58 -1.82
CA GLU A 214 -7.62 12.53 -3.11
C GLU A 214 -8.07 11.09 -3.43
N GLN A 215 -7.23 10.09 -3.15
CA GLN A 215 -7.58 8.67 -3.30
C GLN A 215 -8.72 8.24 -2.37
N VAL A 216 -8.72 8.71 -1.11
CA VAL A 216 -9.82 8.47 -0.17
C VAL A 216 -11.13 9.07 -0.71
N LEU A 217 -11.10 10.31 -1.19
CA LEU A 217 -12.27 10.96 -1.78
C LEU A 217 -12.77 10.21 -3.02
N ASP A 218 -11.90 9.89 -3.97
CA ASP A 218 -12.27 9.14 -5.17
C ASP A 218 -12.87 7.78 -4.81
N TYR A 219 -12.30 7.07 -3.83
CA TYR A 219 -12.89 5.83 -3.34
C TYR A 219 -14.31 6.03 -2.81
N LEU A 220 -14.52 7.00 -1.90
CA LEU A 220 -15.83 7.27 -1.32
C LEU A 220 -16.86 7.64 -2.38
N TYR A 221 -16.51 8.53 -3.33
CA TYR A 221 -17.40 8.93 -4.42
C TYR A 221 -17.83 7.77 -5.31
N ASN A 222 -16.93 6.82 -5.57
CA ASN A 222 -17.21 5.73 -6.49
C ASN A 222 -17.89 4.53 -5.80
N HIS A 223 -17.73 4.34 -4.49
CA HIS A 223 -18.19 3.13 -3.81
C HIS A 223 -19.46 3.30 -2.98
N PHE A 224 -19.78 4.51 -2.51
CA PHE A 224 -20.90 4.73 -1.58
C PHE A 224 -21.93 5.70 -2.13
N GLU A 225 -23.21 5.38 -1.91
CA GLU A 225 -24.30 6.33 -2.03
C GLU A 225 -24.33 7.14 -0.75
N ILE A 226 -24.09 8.45 -0.87
CA ILE A 226 -24.07 9.38 0.25
C ILE A 226 -25.32 10.22 0.15
N ASP A 227 -26.13 10.18 1.21
CA ASP A 227 -27.36 10.95 1.32
C ASP A 227 -27.34 11.87 2.56
N HIS A 228 -28.48 12.49 2.82
CA HIS A 228 -28.62 13.42 3.94
C HIS A 228 -28.67 12.74 5.33
N HIS A 229 -28.85 11.43 5.39
CA HIS A 229 -28.84 10.63 6.62
C HIS A 229 -27.46 10.02 6.90
N THR A 230 -26.59 9.91 5.89
CA THR A 230 -25.24 9.39 6.06
C THR A 230 -24.47 10.16 7.14
N LEU A 231 -24.02 9.45 8.18
CA LEU A 231 -23.13 9.98 9.21
C LEU A 231 -21.67 9.70 8.85
N LEU A 232 -20.84 10.75 8.85
CA LEU A 232 -19.40 10.62 8.77
C LEU A 232 -18.79 10.68 10.17
N VAL A 233 -18.13 9.61 10.59
CA VAL A 233 -17.32 9.55 11.80
C VAL A 233 -15.85 9.62 11.41
N THR A 234 -15.08 10.48 12.07
CA THR A 234 -13.64 10.63 11.75
C THR A 234 -12.78 10.63 13.00
N ASN A 235 -11.57 10.08 12.91
CA ASN A 235 -10.61 10.03 14.02
C ASN A 235 -9.20 10.34 13.52
N SER A 236 -8.43 11.10 14.32
CA SER A 236 -7.01 11.38 14.05
C SER A 236 -6.26 11.89 15.27
N ASP A 237 -4.93 11.92 15.18
CA ASP A 237 -4.04 12.51 16.19
C ASP A 237 -4.01 14.06 16.18
N GLY A 238 -4.57 14.70 15.15
CA GLY A 238 -4.55 16.15 14.96
C GLY A 238 -3.23 16.70 14.37
N GLY A 239 -2.36 15.82 13.87
CA GLY A 239 -1.08 16.16 13.25
C GLY A 239 -1.23 16.90 11.92
N HIS A 240 -0.09 17.30 11.34
CA HIS A 240 -0.09 17.95 10.03
C HIS A 240 -0.66 17.00 8.97
N GLY A 241 -1.68 17.44 8.22
CA GLY A 241 -2.41 16.59 7.28
C GLY A 241 -3.57 15.79 7.89
N TYR A 242 -3.73 15.80 9.22
CA TYR A 242 -4.76 15.06 9.97
C TYR A 242 -5.51 15.97 10.95
N THR A 243 -5.62 17.26 10.67
CA THR A 243 -6.38 18.16 11.53
C THR A 243 -7.89 17.97 11.34
N PRO A 244 -8.73 18.32 12.34
CA PRO A 244 -10.19 18.28 12.20
C PRO A 244 -10.71 19.03 10.97
N TYR A 245 -10.01 20.10 10.57
CA TYR A 245 -10.33 20.88 9.38
C TYR A 245 -10.25 20.04 8.09
N ILE A 246 -9.25 19.16 7.96
CA ILE A 246 -9.11 18.29 6.79
C ILE A 246 -10.31 17.36 6.64
N PHE A 247 -10.75 16.75 7.74
CA PHE A 247 -11.91 15.86 7.73
C PHE A 247 -13.22 16.62 7.48
N LYS A 248 -13.31 17.86 7.96
CA LYS A 248 -14.45 18.74 7.65
C LYS A 248 -14.52 19.08 6.16
N GLU A 249 -13.39 19.31 5.50
CA GLU A 249 -13.34 19.53 4.06
C GLU A 249 -13.72 18.25 3.28
N ILE A 250 -13.34 17.06 3.76
CA ILE A 250 -13.82 15.78 3.20
C ILE A 250 -15.35 15.68 3.33
N ALA A 251 -15.91 15.95 4.50
CA ALA A 251 -17.36 15.93 4.73
C ALA A 251 -18.09 16.90 3.78
N LYS A 252 -17.56 18.12 3.64
CA LYS A 252 -18.10 19.16 2.77
C LYS A 252 -18.03 18.77 1.30
N ALA A 253 -16.91 18.19 0.84
CA ALA A 253 -16.77 17.71 -0.53
C ALA A 253 -17.85 16.67 -0.85
N LEU A 254 -18.07 15.73 0.06
CA LEU A 254 -19.06 14.65 -0.09
C LEU A 254 -20.52 15.11 0.14
N GLY A 255 -20.76 16.37 0.51
CA GLY A 255 -22.10 16.87 0.82
C GLY A 255 -22.71 16.32 2.12
N ILE A 256 -21.89 15.75 3.00
CA ILE A 256 -22.35 15.13 4.26
C ILE A 256 -22.68 16.23 5.28
N LYS A 257 -23.89 16.18 5.82
CA LYS A 257 -24.38 17.15 6.82
C LYS A 257 -24.04 16.74 8.25
N HIS A 258 -23.99 15.44 8.52
CA HIS A 258 -23.74 14.90 9.85
C HIS A 258 -22.28 14.41 9.92
N HIS A 259 -21.43 15.17 10.59
CA HIS A 259 -20.01 14.86 10.75
C HIS A 259 -19.60 14.94 12.22
N GLU A 260 -19.03 13.84 12.72
CA GLU A 260 -18.52 13.70 14.08
C GLU A 260 -17.01 13.43 14.04
N HIS A 261 -16.21 14.33 14.62
CA HIS A 261 -14.76 14.18 14.69
C HIS A 261 -14.30 13.83 16.11
N PHE A 262 -13.37 12.89 16.20
CA PHE A 262 -12.76 12.40 17.43
C PHE A 262 -11.26 12.70 17.41
N TRP A 263 -10.77 13.21 18.54
CA TRP A 263 -9.34 13.21 18.79
C TRP A 263 -8.94 11.82 19.29
N ASP A 264 -7.94 11.21 18.64
CA ASP A 264 -7.50 9.87 18.96
C ASP A 264 -7.17 9.69 20.46
N GLU A 265 -7.86 8.73 21.07
CA GLU A 265 -7.82 8.47 22.50
C GLU A 265 -6.44 8.02 22.97
N HIS A 266 -5.78 7.17 22.21
CA HIS A 266 -4.45 6.70 22.56
C HIS A 266 -3.44 7.86 22.51
N HIS A 267 -3.53 8.75 21.53
CA HIS A 267 -2.62 9.89 21.37
C HIS A 267 -2.77 10.90 22.51
N TYR A 268 -3.98 11.38 22.80
CA TYR A 268 -4.14 12.38 23.86
C TYR A 268 -3.84 11.78 25.24
N LYS A 269 -4.19 10.51 25.49
CA LYS A 269 -3.84 9.82 26.75
C LYS A 269 -2.33 9.72 26.91
N LYS A 270 -1.62 9.30 25.86
CA LYS A 270 -0.16 9.21 25.85
C LYS A 270 0.50 10.56 26.08
N GLU A 271 -0.03 11.62 25.47
CA GLU A 271 0.45 12.99 25.65
C GLU A 271 0.31 13.46 27.11
N LEU A 272 -0.88 13.26 27.72
CA LEU A 272 -1.10 13.55 29.14
C LEU A 272 -0.20 12.70 30.04
N THR A 273 -0.13 11.39 29.80
CA THR A 273 0.71 10.49 30.61
C THR A 273 2.18 10.90 30.55
N ASN A 274 2.69 11.26 29.38
CA ASN A 274 4.09 11.70 29.24
C ASN A 274 4.36 13.01 29.99
N PHE A 275 3.42 13.97 29.91
CA PHE A 275 3.55 15.25 30.61
C PHE A 275 3.46 15.06 32.13
N PHE A 276 2.41 14.40 32.62
CA PHE A 276 2.17 14.18 34.04
C PHE A 276 3.13 13.19 34.70
N LYS A 277 3.96 12.48 33.94
CA LYS A 277 4.99 11.56 34.48
C LYS A 277 5.95 12.24 35.46
N LEU A 278 6.22 13.53 35.28
CA LEU A 278 7.09 14.33 36.16
C LEU A 278 6.34 14.97 37.34
N TYR A 279 5.02 14.81 37.38
CA TYR A 279 4.12 15.39 38.38
C TYR A 279 3.35 14.26 39.10
N SER A 280 2.23 14.58 39.74
CA SER A 280 1.46 13.58 40.49
C SER A 280 0.60 12.68 39.59
N THR A 281 0.53 11.40 39.95
CA THR A 281 -0.38 10.44 39.32
C THR A 281 -1.84 10.83 39.55
N GLU A 282 -2.15 11.47 40.68
CA GLU A 282 -3.49 11.97 41.01
C GLU A 282 -3.97 13.03 40.01
N LEU A 283 -3.11 13.98 39.61
CA LEU A 283 -3.47 15.00 38.61
C LEU A 283 -3.73 14.37 37.24
N LEU A 284 -2.96 13.33 36.85
CA LEU A 284 -3.22 12.59 35.62
C LEU A 284 -4.58 11.89 35.65
N GLU A 285 -4.89 11.19 36.74
CA GLU A 285 -6.17 10.49 36.91
C GLU A 285 -7.34 11.47 36.86
N GLN A 286 -7.22 12.61 37.55
CA GLN A 286 -8.21 13.68 37.52
C GLN A 286 -8.38 14.26 36.11
N ALA A 287 -7.30 14.49 35.36
CA ALA A 287 -7.36 14.98 33.97
C ALA A 287 -8.06 13.98 33.04
N LEU A 288 -7.76 12.69 33.17
CA LEU A 288 -8.38 11.63 32.37
C LEU A 288 -9.86 11.47 32.71
N GLN A 289 -10.22 11.56 33.99
CA GLN A 289 -11.61 11.53 34.44
C GLN A 289 -12.40 12.72 33.89
N ALA A 290 -11.81 13.92 33.87
CA ALA A 290 -12.38 15.11 33.23
C ALA A 290 -12.81 14.83 31.80
N ILE A 291 -11.90 14.23 31.02
CA ILE A 291 -12.11 13.95 29.61
C ILE A 291 -13.19 12.88 29.45
N GLN A 292 -13.15 11.82 30.26
CA GLN A 292 -14.14 10.74 30.23
C GLN A 292 -15.56 11.25 30.54
N GLN A 293 -15.69 12.18 31.49
CA GLN A 293 -16.97 12.81 31.85
C GLN A 293 -17.32 14.00 30.93
N HIS A 294 -16.42 14.34 30.00
CA HIS A 294 -16.51 15.51 29.13
C HIS A 294 -16.71 16.84 29.89
N ASP A 295 -16.07 16.97 31.07
CA ASP A 295 -16.09 18.16 31.91
C ASP A 295 -14.88 19.07 31.62
N LYS A 296 -15.11 20.12 30.82
CA LYS A 296 -14.07 21.11 30.47
C LYS A 296 -13.64 21.96 31.68
N GLY A 297 -14.55 22.17 32.62
CA GLY A 297 -14.31 22.98 33.82
C GLY A 297 -13.36 22.27 34.77
N GLN A 298 -13.63 20.99 35.04
CA GLN A 298 -12.75 20.15 35.85
C GLN A 298 -11.35 20.05 35.20
N LEU A 299 -11.25 19.81 33.89
CA LEU A 299 -9.94 19.72 33.23
C LEU A 299 -9.14 21.02 33.37
N ARG A 300 -9.82 22.17 33.30
CA ARG A 300 -9.18 23.48 33.52
C ARG A 300 -8.66 23.61 34.94
N LEU A 301 -9.43 23.20 35.96
CA LEU A 301 -8.98 23.21 37.35
C LEU A 301 -7.73 22.33 37.56
N VAL A 302 -7.69 21.14 36.95
CA VAL A 302 -6.51 20.26 37.01
C VAL A 302 -5.29 20.96 36.41
N PHE A 303 -5.45 21.60 35.25
CA PHE A 303 -4.37 22.38 34.64
C PHE A 303 -3.95 23.58 35.49
N ASP A 304 -4.88 24.33 36.08
CA ASP A 304 -4.55 25.47 36.93
C ASP A 304 -3.80 25.03 38.21
N ASN A 305 -4.18 23.90 38.81
CA ASN A 305 -3.44 23.28 39.91
C ASN A 305 -2.03 22.85 39.48
N THR A 306 -1.91 22.24 38.29
CA THR A 306 -0.62 21.83 37.72
C THR A 306 0.29 23.04 37.48
N ALA A 307 -0.26 24.16 37.02
CA ALA A 307 0.50 25.39 36.79
C ALA A 307 1.17 25.92 38.07
N SER A 308 0.59 25.66 39.24
CA SER A 308 1.19 26.06 40.52
C SER A 308 2.43 25.26 40.92
N LEU A 309 2.69 24.13 40.25
CA LEU A 309 3.81 23.23 40.51
C LEU A 309 4.98 23.42 39.54
N LEU A 310 4.83 24.27 38.52
CA LEU A 310 5.85 24.49 37.48
C LEU A 310 6.95 25.40 38.04
N VAL A 311 8.22 25.03 37.81
CA VAL A 311 9.37 25.74 38.39
C VAL A 311 10.22 26.40 37.31
N THR A 312 10.33 25.80 36.13
CA THR A 312 11.20 26.30 35.05
C THR A 312 10.42 26.92 33.89
N ASP A 313 11.05 27.84 33.16
CA ASP A 313 10.46 28.44 31.95
C ASP A 313 10.18 27.40 30.86
N GLU A 314 11.02 26.37 30.76
CA GLU A 314 10.88 25.27 29.81
C GLU A 314 9.63 24.42 30.11
N GLU A 315 9.39 24.11 31.39
CA GLU A 315 8.18 23.45 31.86
C GLU A 315 6.93 24.30 31.58
N GLN A 316 7.01 25.60 31.84
CA GLN A 316 5.93 26.55 31.59
C GLN A 316 5.56 26.59 30.10
N GLU A 317 6.54 26.66 29.20
CA GLU A 317 6.30 26.69 27.77
C GLU A 317 5.68 25.37 27.27
N ALA A 318 6.19 24.22 27.72
CA ALA A 318 5.65 22.92 27.38
C ALA A 318 4.21 22.75 27.90
N PHE A 319 3.94 23.17 29.13
CA PHE A 319 2.63 23.16 29.73
C PHE A 319 1.63 24.05 28.98
N GLU A 320 2.00 25.29 28.66
CA GLU A 320 1.12 26.22 27.94
C GLU A 320 0.76 25.71 26.54
N LYS A 321 1.71 25.05 25.86
CA LYS A 321 1.42 24.34 24.59
C LYS A 321 0.40 23.23 24.79
N LEU A 322 0.58 22.37 25.80
CA LEU A 322 -0.34 21.29 26.14
C LEU A 322 -1.73 21.82 26.50
N LYS A 323 -1.81 22.73 27.48
CA LYS A 323 -3.06 23.34 27.96
C LYS A 323 -3.83 23.96 26.80
N ARG A 324 -3.18 24.76 25.96
CA ARG A 324 -3.80 25.38 24.79
C ARG A 324 -4.34 24.34 23.82
N LYS A 325 -3.56 23.31 23.51
CA LYS A 325 -3.98 22.21 22.62
C LYS A 325 -5.23 21.50 23.15
N PHE A 326 -5.23 21.11 24.43
CA PHE A 326 -6.37 20.45 25.06
C PHE A 326 -7.60 21.34 25.16
N MET A 327 -7.44 22.62 25.52
CA MET A 327 -8.56 23.55 25.63
C MET A 327 -9.22 23.88 24.29
N ASN A 328 -8.42 23.96 23.22
CA ASN A 328 -8.91 24.22 21.86
C ASN A 328 -9.59 22.99 21.26
N ASN A 329 -9.07 21.79 21.52
CA ASN A 329 -9.56 20.55 20.93
C ASN A 329 -10.51 19.75 21.84
N PHE A 330 -10.87 20.28 23.01
CA PHE A 330 -11.68 19.56 24.03
C PHE A 330 -13.02 19.04 23.48
N GLN A 331 -13.64 19.74 22.52
CA GLN A 331 -14.89 19.29 21.92
C GLN A 331 -14.75 17.92 21.22
N TYR A 332 -13.55 17.58 20.72
CA TYR A 332 -13.29 16.33 20.02
C TYR A 332 -12.94 15.17 20.96
N THR A 333 -12.75 15.42 22.26
CA THR A 333 -12.47 14.35 23.24
C THR A 333 -13.74 13.72 23.80
N LYS A 334 -14.93 14.24 23.46
CA LYS A 334 -16.21 13.70 23.88
C LYS A 334 -16.32 12.20 23.49
N PRO A 335 -16.47 11.27 24.46
CA PRO A 335 -16.58 9.84 24.18
C PRO A 335 -17.75 9.48 23.26
N ALA A 336 -17.61 8.36 22.54
CA ALA A 336 -18.60 7.89 21.57
C ALA A 336 -19.97 7.61 22.23
N GLU A 337 -19.95 7.06 23.44
CA GLU A 337 -21.15 6.72 24.23
C GLU A 337 -21.96 7.97 24.57
N LEU A 338 -21.30 9.10 24.88
CA LEU A 338 -21.95 10.38 25.15
C LEU A 338 -22.47 11.07 23.89
N ARG A 339 -22.12 10.56 22.70
CA ARG A 339 -22.64 11.00 21.40
C ARG A 339 -23.73 10.06 20.85
N GLY A 340 -24.05 8.97 21.55
CA GLY A 340 -25.05 8.00 21.12
C GLY A 340 -24.50 6.90 20.20
N PHE A 341 -23.18 6.71 20.14
CA PHE A 341 -22.53 5.69 19.32
C PHE A 341 -21.83 4.63 20.17
N THR A 342 -21.61 3.45 19.60
CA THR A 342 -20.69 2.47 20.17
C THR A 342 -19.25 2.85 19.85
N HIS A 343 -18.34 2.75 20.82
CA HIS A 343 -16.90 2.93 20.59
C HIS A 343 -16.27 1.86 19.66
N ALA A 344 -16.98 0.75 19.40
CA ALA A 344 -16.51 -0.35 18.57
C ALA A 344 -16.24 0.11 17.12
N GLY A 345 -14.96 0.27 16.78
CA GLY A 345 -14.49 0.66 15.44
C GLY A 345 -13.87 2.06 15.36
N ILE A 346 -13.66 2.76 16.48
CA ILE A 346 -12.93 4.03 16.54
C ILE A 346 -11.57 3.82 17.23
N GLY A 347 -10.51 4.49 16.80
CA GLY A 347 -9.16 4.40 17.35
C GLY A 347 -8.43 3.13 16.93
N VAL A 348 -8.62 2.69 15.69
CA VAL A 348 -8.09 1.41 15.17
C VAL A 348 -6.79 1.58 14.38
N MET A 349 -6.36 2.80 14.05
CA MET A 349 -5.13 3.10 13.28
C MET A 349 -3.86 2.45 13.85
N GLU A 350 -3.65 2.45 15.16
CA GLU A 350 -2.45 1.82 15.76
C GLU A 350 -2.34 0.32 15.39
N SER A 351 -3.47 -0.38 15.31
CA SER A 351 -3.51 -1.78 14.87
C SER A 351 -3.19 -1.92 13.38
N GLN A 352 -3.59 -0.95 12.55
CA GLN A 352 -3.26 -0.93 11.13
C GLN A 352 -1.81 -0.53 10.88
N HIS A 353 -1.20 0.29 11.74
CA HIS A 353 0.22 0.62 11.67
C HIS A 353 1.10 -0.60 11.96
N ARG A 354 0.67 -1.55 12.80
CA ARG A 354 1.51 -2.71 13.19
C ARG A 354 2.07 -3.49 12.02
N LYS A 355 1.28 -3.75 10.97
CA LYS A 355 1.75 -4.47 9.77
C LYS A 355 2.88 -3.72 9.04
N ILE A 356 2.75 -2.41 8.88
CA ILE A 356 3.79 -1.55 8.28
C ILE A 356 5.01 -1.51 9.21
N THR A 357 4.80 -1.20 10.49
CA THR A 357 5.89 -0.99 11.43
C THR A 357 6.68 -2.25 11.75
N TYR A 358 6.05 -3.43 11.82
CA TYR A 358 6.74 -4.70 12.05
C TYR A 358 7.70 -5.06 10.92
N ARG A 359 7.34 -4.68 9.68
CA ARG A 359 8.20 -4.89 8.53
C ARG A 359 9.21 -3.77 8.33
N MET A 360 8.82 -2.52 8.53
CA MET A 360 9.55 -1.35 8.05
C MET A 360 10.29 -0.56 9.14
N LYS A 361 9.94 -0.75 10.43
CA LYS A 361 10.64 -0.14 11.56
C LYS A 361 11.57 -1.15 12.24
N LYS A 362 12.52 -0.61 13.02
CA LYS A 362 13.51 -1.34 13.83
C LYS A 362 14.49 -2.17 12.96
N ARG A 363 15.35 -2.96 13.59
CA ARG A 363 16.32 -3.87 12.92
C ARG A 363 17.33 -3.19 11.96
N GLY A 364 17.64 -1.91 12.18
CA GLY A 364 18.61 -1.17 11.37
C GLY A 364 18.19 -0.95 9.91
N MET A 365 16.89 -1.03 9.61
CA MET A 365 16.39 -0.82 8.26
C MET A 365 16.40 0.66 7.88
N TYR A 366 16.77 0.90 6.62
CA TYR A 366 16.69 2.19 5.96
C TYR A 366 16.10 1.99 4.59
N TRP A 367 15.32 2.97 4.16
CA TRP A 367 14.55 2.88 2.93
C TRP A 367 14.85 4.07 2.03
N THR A 368 14.94 3.80 0.73
CA THR A 368 14.88 4.85 -0.30
C THR A 368 13.44 5.33 -0.44
N PHE A 369 13.25 6.51 -1.04
CA PHE A 369 11.91 7.09 -1.30
C PHE A 369 10.96 6.07 -1.95
N TRP A 370 11.29 5.58 -3.15
CA TRP A 370 10.48 4.58 -3.86
C TRP A 370 10.34 3.26 -3.08
N GLY A 371 11.33 2.92 -2.26
CA GLY A 371 11.34 1.68 -1.48
C GLY A 371 10.36 1.71 -0.32
N VAL A 372 10.20 2.87 0.34
CA VAL A 372 9.17 3.08 1.38
C VAL A 372 7.78 2.93 0.78
N GLU A 373 7.51 3.68 -0.28
CA GLU A 373 6.20 3.74 -0.92
C GLU A 373 5.78 2.37 -1.46
N THR A 374 6.67 1.72 -2.22
CA THR A 374 6.41 0.38 -2.76
C THR A 374 6.13 -0.60 -1.63
N MET A 375 6.98 -0.66 -0.61
CA MET A 375 6.82 -1.65 0.46
C MET A 375 5.53 -1.43 1.25
N ALA A 376 5.18 -0.19 1.57
CA ALA A 376 3.95 0.12 2.27
C ALA A 376 2.73 -0.33 1.46
N GLN A 377 2.68 -0.01 0.16
CA GLN A 377 1.59 -0.42 -0.72
C GLN A 377 1.49 -1.94 -0.89
N LEU A 378 2.62 -2.66 -0.99
CA LEU A 378 2.61 -4.13 -1.06
C LEU A 378 2.10 -4.77 0.24
N ILE A 379 2.48 -4.22 1.41
CA ILE A 379 1.96 -4.68 2.70
C ILE A 379 0.45 -4.47 2.76
N ILE A 380 -0.05 -3.29 2.42
CA ILE A 380 -1.49 -3.02 2.43
C ILE A 380 -2.23 -3.96 1.48
N ARG A 381 -1.78 -4.10 0.23
CA ARG A 381 -2.40 -5.01 -0.75
C ARG A 381 -2.34 -6.48 -0.35
N LEU A 382 -1.29 -6.93 0.34
CA LEU A 382 -1.24 -8.28 0.89
C LEU A 382 -2.36 -8.49 1.92
N TYR A 383 -2.53 -7.54 2.84
CA TYR A 383 -3.56 -7.61 3.87
C TYR A 383 -4.99 -7.45 3.31
N GLU A 384 -5.15 -6.78 2.17
CA GLU A 384 -6.43 -6.68 1.45
C GLU A 384 -6.69 -7.86 0.51
N GLY A 385 -5.73 -8.77 0.31
CA GLY A 385 -5.84 -9.90 -0.62
C GLY A 385 -5.71 -9.53 -2.10
N ASP A 386 -5.31 -8.29 -2.42
CA ASP A 386 -5.22 -7.72 -3.76
C ASP A 386 -3.81 -7.80 -4.37
N LEU A 387 -2.80 -8.24 -3.61
CA LEU A 387 -1.41 -8.30 -4.11
C LEU A 387 -1.27 -9.20 -5.33
N ARG A 388 -2.03 -10.30 -5.39
CA ARG A 388 -1.99 -11.22 -6.54
C ARG A 388 -2.61 -10.59 -7.79
N GLU A 389 -3.68 -9.82 -7.64
CA GLU A 389 -4.33 -9.10 -8.74
C GLU A 389 -3.41 -8.03 -9.32
N LEU A 390 -2.60 -7.36 -8.50
CA LEU A 390 -1.54 -6.49 -9.00
C LEU A 390 -0.58 -7.22 -9.94
N PHE A 391 -0.21 -8.47 -9.65
CA PHE A 391 0.71 -9.21 -10.51
C PHE A 391 0.02 -9.86 -11.70
N PHE A 392 -1.18 -10.41 -11.55
CA PHE A 392 -1.79 -11.31 -12.54
C PHE A 392 -3.15 -10.85 -13.06
N GLY A 393 -3.60 -9.67 -12.65
CA GLY A 393 -4.87 -9.12 -13.07
C GLY A 393 -4.94 -8.82 -14.56
N ASN A 394 -6.14 -8.93 -15.11
CA ASN A 394 -6.42 -8.63 -16.52
C ASN A 394 -6.23 -7.14 -16.86
N TRP A 395 -6.22 -6.27 -15.84
CA TRP A 395 -5.98 -4.84 -15.96
C TRP A 395 -4.69 -4.54 -16.73
N ARG A 396 -3.64 -5.37 -16.58
CA ARG A 396 -2.35 -5.14 -17.24
C ARG A 396 -2.44 -5.38 -18.75
N GLU A 397 -3.18 -6.40 -19.17
CA GLU A 397 -3.42 -6.68 -20.60
C GLU A 397 -4.25 -5.56 -21.23
N GLN A 398 -5.27 -5.09 -20.50
CA GLN A 398 -6.10 -3.95 -20.90
C GLN A 398 -5.26 -2.68 -21.02
N TYR A 399 -4.42 -2.38 -20.02
CA TYR A 399 -3.52 -1.24 -20.04
C TYR A 399 -2.56 -1.29 -21.24
N GLN A 400 -1.94 -2.44 -21.49
CA GLN A 400 -1.04 -2.62 -22.64
C GLN A 400 -1.77 -2.42 -23.97
N ALA A 401 -3.02 -2.87 -24.11
CA ALA A 401 -3.81 -2.64 -25.31
C ALA A 401 -4.08 -1.14 -25.53
N ILE A 402 -4.40 -0.40 -24.46
CA ILE A 402 -4.63 1.05 -24.50
C ILE A 402 -3.35 1.80 -24.92
N CYS A 403 -2.20 1.47 -24.32
CA CYS A 403 -0.90 2.05 -24.70
C CYS A 403 -0.56 1.77 -26.17
N GLN A 404 -0.82 0.56 -26.66
CA GLN A 404 -0.56 0.22 -28.06
C GLN A 404 -1.50 0.98 -29.03
N MET A 405 -2.75 1.21 -28.64
CA MET A 405 -3.70 2.01 -29.42
C MET A 405 -3.27 3.47 -29.49
N SER A 406 -2.87 4.07 -28.36
CA SER A 406 -2.42 5.46 -28.31
C SER A 406 -1.12 5.67 -29.11
N GLU A 407 -0.16 4.75 -29.01
CA GLU A 407 1.07 4.79 -29.83
C GLU A 407 0.78 4.70 -31.34
N LYS A 408 -0.19 3.89 -31.75
CA LYS A 408 -0.61 3.79 -33.16
C LYS A 408 -1.27 5.08 -33.64
N MET A 409 -2.13 5.70 -32.83
CA MET A 409 -2.74 6.99 -33.17
C MET A 409 -1.70 8.09 -33.36
N ILE A 410 -0.70 8.19 -32.48
CA ILE A 410 0.41 9.17 -32.59
C ILE A 410 1.26 8.93 -33.85
N ARG A 411 1.43 7.68 -34.28
CA ARG A 411 2.17 7.36 -35.52
C ARG A 411 1.39 7.71 -36.79
N VAL A 412 0.05 7.65 -36.75
CA VAL A 412 -0.81 8.08 -37.87
C VAL A 412 -0.82 9.60 -37.99
N ASP A 413 -0.89 10.32 -36.86
CA ASP A 413 -0.99 11.78 -36.84
C ASP A 413 0.32 12.48 -37.25
N ASN A 414 1.49 11.87 -37.01
CA ASN A 414 2.79 12.39 -37.48
C ASN A 414 3.00 12.35 -39.01
N SER A 415 2.03 11.86 -39.79
CA SER A 415 2.00 12.01 -41.26
C SER A 415 1.35 13.31 -41.73
N SER A 416 0.84 14.12 -40.79
CA SER A 416 0.33 15.47 -41.00
C SER A 416 0.96 16.41 -39.95
N LYS A 417 1.62 17.49 -40.37
CA LYS A 417 2.13 18.56 -39.48
C LYS A 417 1.41 19.89 -39.76
N PRO A 418 1.41 20.89 -38.85
CA PRO A 418 1.76 20.88 -37.42
C PRO A 418 0.67 21.46 -36.47
N ASP A 419 0.92 21.27 -35.17
CA ASP A 419 0.49 22.05 -33.98
C ASP A 419 -0.96 22.02 -33.47
N TYR A 420 -1.16 21.68 -32.18
CA TYR A 420 -1.45 22.63 -31.08
C TYR A 420 -1.81 21.88 -29.78
N PHE A 421 -0.84 21.36 -29.00
CA PHE A 421 -1.07 21.05 -27.58
C PHE A 421 0.21 21.26 -26.74
N PRO A 422 0.10 21.83 -25.52
CA PRO A 422 1.26 22.25 -24.74
C PRO A 422 2.08 21.04 -24.27
N GLU A 423 3.41 21.14 -24.40
CA GLU A 423 4.38 20.16 -23.92
C GLU A 423 4.45 20.10 -22.38
N HIS A 424 3.37 19.77 -21.67
CA HIS A 424 3.44 19.53 -20.23
C HIS A 424 2.81 18.18 -19.89
N ARG A 425 3.65 17.31 -19.28
CA ARG A 425 3.41 15.93 -18.83
C ARG A 425 3.66 14.83 -19.89
N ARG A 426 4.94 14.58 -20.17
CA ARG A 426 5.40 13.26 -20.63
C ARG A 426 6.05 12.53 -19.45
N PRO A 427 5.68 11.28 -19.12
CA PRO A 427 6.39 10.48 -18.14
C PRO A 427 7.78 10.09 -18.68
N GLY A 428 8.85 10.44 -17.97
CA GLY A 428 10.21 9.93 -18.24
C GLY A 428 11.27 10.92 -18.74
N THR A 429 11.01 12.23 -18.82
CA THR A 429 12.07 13.22 -19.09
C THR A 429 12.72 13.74 -17.79
N ARG A 430 14.03 13.98 -17.86
CA ARG A 430 14.96 14.31 -16.75
C ARG A 430 14.65 15.60 -15.97
N ASP A 431 13.60 16.35 -16.30
CA ASP A 431 13.30 17.65 -15.69
C ASP A 431 12.40 17.59 -14.44
N TYR A 432 12.03 16.39 -13.97
CA TYR A 432 11.30 16.23 -12.70
C TYR A 432 12.15 16.45 -11.43
N GLN A 433 13.47 16.72 -11.57
CA GLN A 433 14.39 16.83 -10.42
C GLN A 433 14.81 18.25 -10.02
N ARG A 434 14.23 19.32 -10.58
CA ARG A 434 14.48 20.68 -10.08
C ARG A 434 13.22 21.53 -10.14
N GLY A 435 12.51 21.61 -9.01
CA GLY A 435 11.34 22.49 -8.92
C GLY A 435 10.76 22.60 -7.53
N SER A 436 11.57 22.93 -6.51
CA SER A 436 11.16 23.58 -5.26
C SER A 436 12.43 23.99 -4.51
N ARG A 437 12.82 25.25 -4.67
CA ARG A 437 13.63 25.97 -3.67
C ARG A 437 12.70 26.79 -2.82
#